data_AF-A0A2V9CKR1-F1
#
_entry.id   AF-A0A2V9CKR1-F1
#
_cell.length_a   1.000
_cell.length_b   1.000
_cell.length_c   1.000
_cell.angle_alpha   90.00
_cell.angle_beta   90.00
_cell.angle_gamma   90.00
#
_symmetry.space_group_name_H-M   'P 1'
#
loop_
_entity.id
_entity.type
_entity.pdbx_description
1 polymer ?
#
loop_
_entity_poly.entity_id
_entity_poly.type
_entity_poly.pdbx_seq_one_letter_code
_entity_poly.pdbx_strand_id
1 'polypeptide(L)' 'MRRMAASLLAVIAAMLFLPYAAPAQQPQIAHTNLKVGDMAPDFTLKGTGGTTVKLSDYRGKKNVILAFYVLAFTGG' A
#
# COMPACT_ATOMS: atom_id res chain seq x y z
N MET A 1 10.82 -5.70 -56.50
CA MET A 1 10.33 -4.63 -55.59
C MET A 1 9.22 -5.06 -54.62
N ARG A 2 8.37 -6.05 -54.94
CA ARG A 2 7.23 -6.46 -54.08
C ARG A 2 7.55 -7.33 -52.85
N ARG A 3 8.78 -7.83 -52.72
CA ARG A 3 9.19 -8.69 -51.58
C ARG A 3 9.78 -7.93 -50.38
N MET A 4 10.13 -6.65 -50.57
CA MET A 4 10.66 -5.81 -49.48
C MET A 4 9.56 -5.03 -48.72
N ALA A 5 8.42 -4.76 -49.37
CA ALA A 5 7.26 -4.15 -48.73
C ALA A 5 6.55 -5.11 -47.74
N ALA A 6 6.62 -6.43 -47.97
CA ALA A 6 6.03 -7.43 -47.09
C ALA A 6 6.79 -7.61 -45.77
N SER A 7 8.10 -7.34 -45.75
CA SER A 7 8.94 -7.44 -44.55
C SER A 7 8.76 -6.26 -43.60
N LEU A 8 8.48 -5.06 -44.12
CA LEU A 8 8.25 -3.86 -43.29
C LEU A 8 6.88 -3.91 -42.59
N LEU A 9 5.85 -4.47 -43.25
CA LEU A 9 4.52 -4.67 -42.66
C LEU A 9 4.52 -5.71 -41.52
N ALA A 10 5.34 -6.76 -41.63
CA ALA A 10 5.44 -7.81 -40.62
C ALA A 10 6.11 -7.31 -39.31
N VAL A 11 7.07 -6.39 -39.41
CA VAL A 11 7.72 -5.78 -38.24
C VAL A 11 6.79 -4.81 -37.50
N ILE A 12 5.97 -4.06 -38.25
CA ILE A 12 4.95 -3.17 -37.66
C ILE A 12 3.84 -3.97 -36.98
N ALA A 13 3.42 -5.09 -37.58
CA ALA A 13 2.45 -6.00 -36.95
C ALA A 13 3.01 -6.65 -35.67
N ALA A 14 4.32 -6.96 -35.61
CA ALA A 14 4.95 -7.53 -34.42
C ALA A 14 5.10 -6.52 -33.27
N MET A 15 5.25 -5.23 -33.55
CA MET A 15 5.33 -4.18 -32.52
C MET A 15 3.95 -3.83 -31.91
N LEU A 16 2.85 -4.16 -32.58
CA LEU A 16 1.48 -3.94 -32.08
C LEU A 16 1.00 -5.01 -31.09
N PHE A 17 1.78 -6.07 -30.87
CA PHE A 17 1.48 -7.18 -29.95
C PHE A 17 2.45 -7.29 -28.77
N LEU A 18 3.17 -6.22 -28.42
CA LEU A 18 3.87 -6.18 -27.13
C LEU A 18 2.82 -6.04 -26.02
N PRO A 19 2.70 -7.00 -25.08
CA PRO A 19 1.89 -6.77 -23.89
C PRO A 19 2.54 -5.61 -23.15
N TYR A 20 1.84 -4.47 -23.13
CA TYR A 20 2.23 -3.34 -22.31
C TYR A 20 2.14 -3.82 -20.86
N ALA A 21 3.28 -4.24 -20.30
CA ALA A 21 3.38 -4.56 -18.89
C ALA A 21 3.05 -3.27 -18.15
N ALA A 22 1.85 -3.21 -17.55
CA ALA A 22 1.47 -2.09 -16.72
C ALA A 22 2.58 -1.91 -15.67
N PRO A 23 3.09 -0.68 -15.47
CA PRO A 23 4.08 -0.44 -14.44
C PRO A 23 3.50 -0.98 -13.13
N ALA A 24 4.24 -1.85 -12.45
CA ALA A 24 3.85 -2.33 -11.14
C ALA A 24 3.64 -1.10 -10.25
N GLN A 25 2.39 -0.83 -9.89
CA GLN A 25 2.04 0.28 -9.02
C GLN A 25 2.78 0.02 -7.70
N GLN A 26 3.87 0.75 -7.47
CA GLN A 26 4.59 0.64 -6.21
C GLN A 26 3.56 0.92 -5.10
N PRO A 27 3.51 0.10 -4.03
CA PRO A 27 2.57 0.33 -2.94
C PRO A 27 2.79 1.75 -2.43
N GLN A 28 1.82 2.62 -2.74
CA GLN A 28 1.87 4.01 -2.33
C GLN A 28 1.73 4.00 -0.82
N ILE A 29 2.84 4.22 -0.13
CA ILE A 29 2.85 4.33 1.32
C ILE A 29 2.02 5.57 1.63
N ALA A 30 0.82 5.36 2.16
CA ALA A 30 -0.06 6.45 2.53
C ALA A 30 0.59 7.22 3.68
N HIS A 31 1.21 8.37 3.36
CA HIS A 31 1.70 9.28 4.38
C HIS A 31 0.50 9.95 5.06
N THR A 32 0.25 9.56 6.31
CA THR A 32 -0.83 10.16 7.11
C THR A 32 -0.34 11.51 7.65
N ASN A 33 -0.84 12.61 7.08
CA ASN A 33 -0.59 13.95 7.63
C ASN A 33 -1.59 14.22 8.76
N LEU A 34 -1.29 13.71 9.95
CA LEU A 34 -2.12 13.93 11.14
C LEU A 34 -1.75 15.26 11.80
N LYS A 35 -2.73 16.12 12.05
CA LYS A 35 -2.58 17.34 12.86
C LYS A 35 -3.30 17.21 14.20
N VAL A 36 -2.90 18.04 15.16
CA VAL A 36 -3.58 18.10 16.46
C VAL A 36 -5.05 18.45 16.28
N GLY A 37 -5.92 17.74 17.00
CA GLY A 37 -7.38 17.88 16.90
C GLY A 37 -8.02 17.01 15.83
N ASP A 38 -7.25 16.41 14.91
CA ASP A 38 -7.80 15.44 13.97
C ASP A 38 -8.35 14.22 14.69
N MET A 39 -9.42 13.68 14.11
CA MET A 39 -9.95 12.40 14.52
C MET A 39 -8.89 11.31 14.28
N ALA A 40 -8.43 10.65 15.34
CA ALA A 40 -7.52 9.52 15.21
C ALA A 40 -8.15 8.43 14.30
N PRO A 41 -7.44 7.95 13.26
CA PRO A 41 -7.90 6.88 12.40
C PRO A 41 -8.21 5.63 13.20
N ASP A 42 -9.36 5.01 12.94
CA ASP A 42 -9.75 3.81 13.65
C ASP A 42 -9.00 2.58 13.11
N PHE A 43 -8.65 1.67 14.00
CA PHE A 43 -8.01 0.41 13.66
C PHE A 43 -8.39 -0.67 14.66
N THR A 44 -8.25 -1.92 14.23
CA THR A 44 -8.46 -3.09 15.07
C THR A 44 -7.22 -3.97 15.00
N LEU A 45 -6.62 -4.28 16.16
CA LEU A 45 -5.41 -5.09 16.27
C LEU A 45 -5.66 -6.32 17.14
N LYS A 46 -4.84 -7.35 16.92
CA LYS A 46 -4.72 -8.46 17.86
C LYS A 46 -3.81 -8.04 19.00
N GLY A 47 -4.30 -8.17 20.22
CA GLY A 47 -3.54 -7.99 21.45
C GLY A 47 -2.97 -9.31 21.96
N THR A 48 -2.30 -9.22 23.10
CA THR A 48 -1.77 -10.39 23.81
C THR A 48 -2.88 -11.38 24.14
N GLY A 49 -2.57 -12.68 24.06
CA GLY A 49 -3.51 -13.75 24.42
C GLY A 49 -4.71 -13.90 23.49
N GLY A 50 -4.64 -13.39 22.25
CA GLY A 50 -5.72 -13.51 21.26
C GLY A 50 -6.85 -12.47 21.41
N THR A 51 -6.69 -11.52 22.33
CA THR A 51 -7.62 -10.40 22.48
C THR A 51 -7.69 -9.58 21.19
N THR A 52 -8.83 -8.94 20.94
CA THR A 52 -8.99 -8.00 19.82
C THR A 52 -9.25 -6.62 20.42
N VAL A 53 -8.46 -5.64 20.01
CA VAL A 53 -8.50 -4.28 20.53
C VAL A 53 -8.86 -3.34 19.39
N LYS A 54 -9.93 -2.57 19.56
CA LYS A 54 -10.36 -1.54 18.62
C LYS A 54 -10.20 -0.15 19.22
N LEU A 55 -9.55 0.76 18.51
CA LEU A 55 -9.25 2.09 19.03
C LEU A 55 -10.53 2.85 19.43
N SER A 56 -11.59 2.75 18.62
CA SER A 56 -12.86 3.43 18.87
C SER A 56 -13.49 3.10 20.22
N ASP A 57 -13.20 1.93 20.80
CA ASP A 57 -13.85 1.46 22.02
C ASP A 57 -13.47 2.29 23.26
N TYR A 58 -12.34 3.00 23.19
CA TYR A 58 -11.81 3.88 24.23
C TYR A 58 -12.22 5.35 24.07
N ARG A 59 -12.80 5.72 22.92
CA ARG A 59 -13.17 7.10 22.61
C ARG A 59 -14.11 7.67 23.67
N GLY A 60 -13.75 8.83 24.23
CA GLY A 60 -14.52 9.53 25.25
C GLY A 60 -14.53 8.87 26.64
N LYS A 61 -13.81 7.74 26.81
CA LYS A 61 -13.76 7.01 28.09
C LYS A 61 -12.42 7.18 28.79
N LYS A 62 -11.32 7.20 28.03
CA LYS A 62 -9.94 7.28 28.56
C LYS A 62 -9.04 8.02 27.58
N ASN A 63 -7.96 8.60 28.10
CA ASN A 63 -6.84 9.05 27.27
C ASN A 63 -6.07 7.82 26.77
N VAL A 64 -5.63 7.85 25.51
CA VAL A 64 -4.93 6.75 24.84
C VAL A 64 -3.62 7.27 24.25
N ILE A 65 -2.55 6.52 24.46
CA ILE A 65 -1.22 6.78 23.87
C ILE A 65 -0.89 5.59 22.98
N LEU A 66 -0.39 5.85 21.77
CA LEU A 66 0.08 4.83 20.84
C LEU A 66 1.60 4.89 20.74
N ALA A 67 2.26 3.79 21.10
CA ALA A 67 3.70 3.64 21.00
C ALA A 67 4.03 2.58 19.94
N PHE A 68 4.92 2.90 19.02
CA PHE A 68 5.36 2.01 17.95
C PHE A 68 6.76 1.51 18.24
N TYR A 69 6.92 0.18 18.27
CA TYR A 69 8.21 -0.50 18.42
C TYR A 69 8.46 -1.33 17.17
N VAL A 70 9.68 -1.25 16.61
CA VAL A 70 10.02 -1.97 15.37
C VAL A 70 10.07 -3.47 15.63
N LEU A 71 10.72 -3.88 16.73
CA LEU A 71 10.81 -5.25 17.18
C LEU A 71 10.35 -5.38 18.63
N ALA A 72 9.81 -6.55 18.98
CA ALA A 72 9.53 -6.90 20.36
C ALA A 72 10.80 -7.32 21.10
N PHE A 73 10.84 -7.12 22.42
CA PHE A 73 11.90 -7.58 23.33
C PHE A 73 13.33 -7.04 23.03
N THR A 74 13.43 -5.82 22.51
CA THR A 74 14.73 -5.14 22.29
C THR A 74 14.98 -4.08 23.36
N GLY A 75 16.26 -3.80 23.66
CA GLY A 75 16.65 -2.58 24.36
C GLY A 75 16.30 -1.36 23.49
N GLY A 76 15.63 -0.37 24.09
CA GLY A 76 15.26 0.88 23.43
C GLY A 76 16.43 1.84 23.25
#